data_AF-A0A9E2MYH4-F1
#
_entry.id   AF-A0A9E2MYH4-F1
#
_cell.length_a   1.000
_cell.length_b   1.000
_cell.length_c   1.000
_cell.angle_alpha   90.00
_cell.angle_beta   90.00
_cell.angle_gamma   90.00
#
_symmetry.space_group_name_H-M   'P 1'
#
loop_
_entity.id
_entity.type
_entity.pdbx_description
1 polymer ?
#
loop_
_entity_poly.entity_id
_entity_poly.type
_entity_poly.pdbx_seq_one_letter_code
_entity_poly.pdbx_strand_id
1 'polypeptide(L)'
;MKTKVFFTTAIIIIAAVAIYLMYVQRAVAPMSEPTNNNSSETTLSESEALVIAQNSDCAKSGQVQEESFYNPNSKTWWFTLKADKAGCSPACVVAEDKTVEINWRCTGLIIPTQSAADAIKELFIAKYPKYAATLSISVDKEDDNYVRGNVIFETGAPGGIFLAAKIDGQWQLLFDGNGSIPCSLAEYGFPADMLSDCAG
;
A
#
# COMPACT_ATOMS: atom_id res chain seq x y z
N MET A 1 1.01 93.28 32.88
CA MET A 1 1.97 92.15 32.78
C MET A 1 1.40 90.92 33.53
N LYS A 2 0.29 90.30 33.06
CA LYS A 2 -0.31 89.10 33.69
C LYS A 2 -1.05 88.14 32.72
N THR A 3 -0.94 88.34 31.40
CA THR A 3 -1.80 87.62 30.43
C THR A 3 -1.09 86.50 29.66
N LYS A 4 0.25 86.43 29.70
CA LYS A 4 1.03 85.39 28.98
C LYS A 4 1.20 84.08 29.75
N VAL A 5 0.88 84.03 31.04
CA VAL A 5 1.08 82.85 31.90
C VAL A 5 -0.12 81.89 31.85
N PHE A 6 -1.32 82.38 31.52
CA PHE A 6 -2.54 81.56 31.50
C PHE A 6 -2.68 80.68 30.24
N PHE A 7 -2.06 81.08 29.13
CA PHE A 7 -2.17 80.33 27.87
C PHE A 7 -1.23 79.13 27.82
N THR A 8 -0.06 79.21 28.45
CA THR A 8 0.91 78.10 28.47
C THR A 8 0.54 76.99 29.45
N THR A 9 -0.10 77.32 30.57
CA THR A 9 -0.57 76.31 31.54
C THR A 9 -1.79 75.54 31.03
N ALA A 10 -2.71 76.19 30.32
CA ALA A 10 -3.88 75.53 29.73
C ALA A 10 -3.50 74.46 28.68
N ILE A 11 -2.48 74.74 27.84
CA ILE A 11 -2.03 73.80 26.79
C ILE A 11 -1.36 72.55 27.39
N ILE A 12 -0.59 72.71 28.47
CA ILE A 12 0.08 71.59 29.15
C ILE A 12 -0.95 70.66 29.81
N ILE A 13 -2.02 71.22 30.39
CA ILE A 13 -3.09 70.41 30.99
C ILE A 13 -3.86 69.64 29.92
N ILE A 14 -4.17 70.26 28.78
CA ILE A 14 -4.86 69.58 27.66
C ILE A 14 -3.99 68.46 27.08
N ALA A 15 -2.68 68.68 26.92
CA ALA A 15 -1.75 67.66 26.45
C ALA A 15 -1.60 66.50 27.45
N ALA A 16 -1.52 66.78 28.75
CA ALA A 16 -1.43 65.76 29.79
C ALA A 16 -2.73 64.93 29.89
N VAL A 17 -3.90 65.56 29.75
CA VAL A 17 -5.19 64.86 29.72
C VAL A 17 -5.33 64.00 28.46
N ALA A 18 -4.90 64.47 27.29
CA ALA A 18 -4.93 63.68 26.06
C ALA A 18 -3.98 62.46 26.14
N ILE A 19 -2.78 62.64 26.69
CA ILE A 19 -1.81 61.54 26.89
C ILE A 19 -2.33 60.55 27.94
N TYR A 20 -2.95 61.02 29.03
CA TYR A 20 -3.58 60.17 30.04
C TYR A 20 -4.76 59.38 29.44
N LEU A 21 -5.62 60.00 28.63
CA LEU A 21 -6.72 59.33 27.94
C LEU A 21 -6.21 58.28 26.92
N MET A 22 -5.13 58.56 26.20
CA MET A 22 -4.47 57.57 25.33
C MET A 22 -3.86 56.39 26.11
N TYR A 23 -3.42 56.62 27.36
CA TYR A 23 -2.92 55.55 28.24
C TYR A 23 -4.05 54.66 28.79
N VAL A 24 -5.21 55.22 29.14
CA VAL A 24 -6.32 54.46 29.74
C VAL A 24 -7.00 53.51 28.72
N GLN A 25 -6.96 53.81 27.42
CA GLN A 25 -7.54 52.94 26.38
C GLN A 25 -6.68 51.71 26.03
N ARG A 26 -5.52 51.50 26.67
CA ARG A 26 -4.64 50.33 26.43
C ARG A 26 -4.86 49.13 27.34
N ALA A 27 -5.84 49.15 28.25
CA ALA A 27 -6.04 48.10 29.26
C ALA A 27 -7.38 47.34 29.17
N VAL A 28 -8.05 47.36 28.02
CA VAL A 28 -9.11 46.39 27.72
C VAL A 28 -8.65 45.61 26.52
N ALA A 29 -7.97 44.49 26.76
CA ALA A 29 -7.84 43.47 25.74
C ALA A 29 -9.26 43.15 25.24
N PRO A 30 -9.49 42.97 23.93
CA PRO A 30 -10.75 42.42 23.47
C PRO A 30 -10.93 41.12 24.25
N MET A 31 -12.04 41.02 24.98
CA MET A 31 -12.50 39.75 25.51
C MET A 31 -12.59 38.85 24.29
N SER A 32 -11.59 38.00 24.12
CA SER A 32 -11.68 36.89 23.20
C SER A 32 -13.03 36.25 23.47
N GLU A 33 -13.80 36.06 22.41
CA GLU A 33 -14.94 35.16 22.42
C GLU A 33 -14.58 33.92 23.23
N PRO A 34 -15.53 33.26 23.91
CA PRO A 34 -15.26 31.93 24.40
C PRO A 34 -14.89 31.12 23.16
N THR A 35 -13.59 30.98 22.91
CA THR A 35 -13.06 29.92 22.09
C THR A 35 -13.56 28.72 22.86
N ASN A 36 -14.64 28.15 22.36
CA ASN A 36 -14.96 26.78 22.59
C ASN A 36 -13.62 26.09 22.35
N ASN A 37 -12.92 25.76 23.43
CA ASN A 37 -11.85 24.80 23.44
C ASN A 37 -12.51 23.44 23.21
N ASN A 38 -13.27 23.34 22.12
CA ASN A 38 -13.14 22.20 21.28
C ASN A 38 -11.73 22.37 20.72
N SER A 39 -10.78 21.72 21.38
CA SER A 39 -9.60 21.21 20.71
C SER A 39 -10.10 20.44 19.50
N SER A 40 -10.38 21.14 18.41
CA SER A 40 -10.30 20.57 17.08
C SER A 40 -8.82 20.35 16.90
N GLU A 41 -8.31 19.30 17.55
CA GLU A 41 -7.14 18.58 17.08
C GLU A 41 -7.34 18.48 15.57
N THR A 42 -6.54 19.23 14.81
CA THR A 42 -6.64 19.22 13.35
C THR A 42 -6.21 17.83 12.90
N THR A 43 -7.18 16.93 12.80
CA THR A 43 -7.03 15.60 12.23
C THR A 43 -6.42 15.76 10.85
N LEU A 44 -5.25 15.15 10.64
CA LEU A 44 -4.57 15.14 9.34
C LEU A 44 -5.53 14.59 8.28
N SER A 45 -5.74 15.33 7.19
CA SER A 45 -6.63 14.86 6.13
C SER A 45 -5.99 13.73 5.30
N GLU A 46 -6.82 12.92 4.64
CA GLU A 46 -6.36 11.84 3.77
C GLU A 46 -5.41 12.34 2.67
N SER A 47 -5.75 13.44 2.01
CA SER A 47 -4.97 13.99 0.91
C SER A 47 -3.62 14.53 1.38
N GLU A 48 -3.57 15.18 2.55
CA GLU A 48 -2.31 15.60 3.16
C GLU A 48 -1.45 14.39 3.56
N ALA A 49 -2.06 13.35 4.14
CA ALA A 49 -1.37 12.11 4.50
C ALA A 49 -0.82 11.39 3.27
N LEU A 50 -1.57 11.35 2.16
CA LEU A 50 -1.12 10.75 0.89
C LEU A 50 0.09 11.50 0.32
N VAL A 51 0.06 12.83 0.33
CA VAL A 51 1.20 13.66 -0.11
C VAL A 51 2.43 13.41 0.77
N ILE A 52 2.25 13.28 2.10
CA ILE A 52 3.34 12.93 3.01
C ILE A 52 3.91 11.54 2.67
N ALA A 53 3.05 10.54 2.49
CA ALA A 53 3.45 9.18 2.13
C ALA A 53 4.25 9.14 0.82
N GLN A 54 3.76 9.81 -0.23
CA GLN A 54 4.40 9.88 -1.56
C GLN A 54 5.75 10.61 -1.55
N ASN A 55 6.01 11.47 -0.57
CA ASN A 55 7.26 12.23 -0.44
C ASN A 55 8.21 11.69 0.65
N SER A 56 7.92 10.50 1.20
CA SER A 56 8.67 9.88 2.30
C SER A 56 9.54 8.70 1.84
N ASP A 57 10.15 8.00 2.80
CA ASP A 57 10.87 6.75 2.55
C ASP A 57 9.99 5.62 2.03
N CYS A 58 8.66 5.71 2.19
CA CYS A 58 7.72 4.78 1.58
C CYS A 58 7.87 4.77 0.04
N ALA A 59 7.91 5.94 -0.60
CA ALA A 59 8.05 6.08 -2.04
C ALA A 59 9.41 5.59 -2.57
N LYS A 60 10.44 5.55 -1.71
CA LYS A 60 11.74 4.94 -2.03
C LYS A 60 11.67 3.40 -2.00
N SER A 61 10.78 2.85 -1.18
CA SER A 61 10.65 1.40 -0.98
C SER A 61 9.68 0.75 -1.95
N GLY A 62 8.71 1.51 -2.49
CA GLY A 62 7.74 1.02 -3.47
C GLY A 62 6.71 2.07 -3.85
N GLN A 63 5.75 1.69 -4.70
CA GLN A 63 4.68 2.60 -5.11
C GLN A 63 3.61 2.70 -4.03
N VAL A 64 3.40 3.90 -3.47
CA VAL A 64 2.29 4.21 -2.56
C VAL A 64 0.99 4.27 -3.37
N GLN A 65 0.00 3.43 -3.02
CA GLN A 65 -1.32 3.43 -3.64
C GLN A 65 -2.20 4.52 -3.02
N GLU A 66 -3.18 5.02 -3.78
CA GLU A 66 -4.13 6.03 -3.30
C GLU A 66 -5.17 5.43 -2.34
N GLU A 67 -5.45 4.13 -2.44
CA GLU A 67 -6.35 3.42 -1.53
C GLU A 67 -5.83 3.49 -0.09
N SER A 68 -6.66 4.02 0.80
CA SER A 68 -6.28 4.32 2.17
C SER A 68 -7.34 3.88 3.19
N PHE A 69 -6.91 3.77 4.45
CA PHE A 69 -7.79 3.60 5.60
C PHE A 69 -7.24 4.36 6.81
N TYR A 70 -8.10 5.06 7.54
CA TYR A 70 -7.75 5.72 8.79
C TYR A 70 -8.06 4.85 10.00
N ASN A 71 -7.06 4.61 10.85
CA ASN A 71 -7.22 3.92 12.12
C ASN A 71 -7.35 4.95 13.26
N PRO A 72 -8.55 5.14 13.85
CA PRO A 72 -8.75 6.12 14.92
C PRO A 72 -8.08 5.74 16.25
N ASN A 73 -7.78 4.45 16.47
CA ASN A 73 -7.15 4.01 17.71
C ASN A 73 -5.68 4.44 17.79
N SER A 74 -4.98 4.41 16.65
CA SER A 74 -3.58 4.83 16.54
C SER A 74 -3.41 6.22 15.95
N LYS A 75 -4.50 6.86 15.48
CA LYS A 75 -4.47 8.17 14.78
C LYS A 75 -3.55 8.17 13.57
N THR A 76 -3.71 7.17 12.70
CA THR A 76 -2.84 6.91 11.55
C THR A 76 -3.62 6.65 10.27
N TRP A 77 -3.16 7.20 9.15
CA TRP A 77 -3.52 6.81 7.80
C TRP A 77 -2.65 5.66 7.31
N TRP A 78 -3.26 4.68 6.66
CA TRP A 78 -2.60 3.52 6.10
C TRP A 78 -2.82 3.49 4.60
N PHE A 79 -1.74 3.53 3.82
CA PHE A 79 -1.76 3.41 2.37
C PHE A 79 -1.10 2.10 1.96
N THR A 80 -1.69 1.36 1.02
CA THR A 80 -1.05 0.14 0.49
C THR A 80 0.27 0.51 -0.19
N LEU A 81 1.35 -0.22 0.15
CA LEU A 81 2.65 -0.04 -0.47
C LEU A 81 2.95 -1.21 -1.40
N LYS A 82 3.15 -0.94 -2.69
CA LYS A 82 3.58 -1.95 -3.65
C LYS A 82 5.10 -2.06 -3.63
N ALA A 83 5.60 -2.86 -2.69
CA ALA A 83 7.01 -3.18 -2.50
C ALA A 83 7.18 -4.70 -2.35
N ASP A 84 8.20 -5.24 -3.02
CA ASP A 84 8.41 -6.69 -3.04
C ASP A 84 9.23 -7.13 -1.83
N LYS A 85 8.59 -7.90 -0.94
CA LYS A 85 9.26 -8.61 0.15
C LYS A 85 8.49 -9.89 0.47
N ALA A 86 9.15 -11.03 0.30
CA ALA A 86 8.55 -12.34 0.59
C ALA A 86 8.01 -12.39 2.04
N GLY A 87 6.82 -12.97 2.21
CA GLY A 87 6.10 -13.00 3.48
C GLY A 87 5.24 -11.77 3.81
N CYS A 88 5.34 -10.66 3.08
CA CYS A 88 4.88 -9.35 3.56
C CYS A 88 3.83 -8.69 2.66
N SER A 89 2.89 -7.97 3.28
CA SER A 89 2.02 -6.99 2.59
C SER A 89 2.23 -5.63 3.24
N PRO A 90 3.17 -4.82 2.72
CA PRO A 90 3.54 -3.59 3.36
C PRO A 90 2.48 -2.49 3.21
N ALA A 91 2.46 -1.59 4.18
CA ALA A 91 1.72 -0.33 4.10
C ALA A 91 2.63 0.83 4.51
N CYS A 92 2.41 1.98 3.88
CA CYS A 92 2.92 3.25 4.38
C CYS A 92 1.96 3.79 5.42
N VAL A 93 2.43 3.97 6.64
CA VAL A 93 1.63 4.46 7.77
C VAL A 93 2.07 5.88 8.08
N VAL A 94 1.12 6.81 8.06
CA VAL A 94 1.34 8.23 8.35
C VAL A 94 0.50 8.60 9.57
N ALA A 95 1.15 8.99 10.67
CA ALA A 95 0.45 9.45 11.86
C ALA A 95 0.06 10.92 11.75
N GLU A 96 -0.89 11.37 12.58
CA GLU A 96 -1.33 12.77 12.62
C GLU A 96 -0.21 13.77 12.95
N ASP A 97 0.82 13.35 13.70
CA ASP A 97 2.03 14.14 13.96
C ASP A 97 3.01 14.19 12.78
N LYS A 98 2.61 13.60 11.63
CA LYS A 98 3.35 13.50 10.38
C LYS A 98 4.57 12.59 10.43
N THR A 99 4.69 11.74 11.45
CA THR A 99 5.64 10.63 11.43
C THR A 99 5.22 9.60 10.37
N VAL A 100 6.21 9.01 9.71
CA VAL A 100 6.00 8.05 8.62
C VAL A 100 6.79 6.79 8.91
N GLU A 101 6.13 5.64 8.79
CA GLU A 101 6.75 4.33 8.94
C GLU A 101 6.24 3.35 7.88
N ILE A 102 7.07 2.36 7.54
CA ILE A 102 6.65 1.23 6.71
C ILE A 102 6.27 0.08 7.64
N ASN A 103 4.99 -0.27 7.67
CA ASN A 103 4.52 -1.45 8.37
C ASN A 103 4.51 -2.65 7.43
N TRP A 104 5.43 -3.58 7.65
CA TRP A 104 5.64 -4.68 6.72
C TRP A 104 4.64 -5.85 6.84
N ARG A 105 3.79 -5.92 7.87
CA ARG A 105 2.78 -6.99 8.08
C ARG A 105 3.23 -8.38 7.55
N CYS A 106 4.43 -8.82 7.96
CA CYS A 106 5.10 -10.00 7.40
C CYS A 106 4.60 -11.34 7.96
N THR A 107 3.58 -11.31 8.80
CA THR A 107 3.01 -12.48 9.44
C THR A 107 1.50 -12.35 9.37
N GLY A 108 0.82 -13.31 8.73
CA GLY A 108 -0.62 -13.28 8.53
C GLY A 108 -1.05 -13.26 7.06
N LEU A 109 -0.12 -13.02 6.15
CA LEU A 109 -0.18 -13.70 4.87
C LEU A 109 0.58 -15.00 5.03
N ILE A 110 -0.14 -16.13 4.98
CA ILE A 110 0.32 -17.17 4.07
C ILE A 110 0.48 -16.45 2.74
N ILE A 111 1.66 -15.89 2.48
CA ILE A 111 2.10 -15.76 1.11
C ILE A 111 1.97 -17.19 0.64
N PRO A 112 1.13 -17.49 -0.37
CA PRO A 112 1.25 -18.78 -1.00
C PRO A 112 2.74 -18.85 -1.32
N THR A 113 3.47 -19.73 -0.62
CA THR A 113 4.69 -20.32 -1.17
C THR A 113 4.32 -20.56 -2.60
N GLN A 114 4.78 -19.70 -3.52
CA GLN A 114 4.10 -19.44 -4.80
C GLN A 114 3.55 -20.77 -5.26
N SER A 115 2.22 -20.94 -5.18
CA SER A 115 1.66 -22.29 -5.22
C SER A 115 2.17 -22.94 -6.49
N ALA A 116 2.38 -24.26 -6.53
CA ALA A 116 2.91 -24.84 -7.75
C ALA A 116 2.03 -24.43 -8.95
N ALA A 117 0.72 -24.30 -8.72
CA ALA A 117 -0.21 -23.63 -9.63
C ALA A 117 0.23 -22.21 -10.02
N ASP A 118 0.41 -21.26 -9.10
CA ASP A 118 0.82 -19.88 -9.45
C ASP A 118 2.16 -19.84 -10.21
N ALA A 119 3.14 -20.63 -9.79
CA ALA A 119 4.44 -20.70 -10.46
C ALA A 119 4.29 -21.25 -11.89
N ILE A 120 3.51 -22.31 -12.06
CA ILE A 120 3.24 -22.91 -13.36
C ILE A 120 2.40 -21.97 -14.24
N LYS A 121 1.46 -21.22 -13.66
CA LYS A 121 0.69 -20.20 -14.38
C LYS A 121 1.62 -19.13 -14.95
N GLU A 122 2.58 -18.65 -14.18
CA GLU A 122 3.60 -17.70 -14.67
C GLU A 122 4.46 -18.30 -15.79
N LEU A 123 4.83 -19.60 -15.71
CA LEU A 123 5.51 -20.28 -16.82
C LEU A 123 4.66 -20.32 -18.10
N PHE A 124 3.36 -20.56 -17.98
CA PHE A 124 2.44 -20.50 -19.12
C PHE A 124 2.29 -19.08 -19.67
N ILE A 125 2.20 -18.05 -18.82
CA ILE A 125 2.16 -16.64 -19.24
C ILE A 125 3.44 -16.29 -20.00
N ALA A 126 4.60 -16.68 -19.49
CA ALA A 126 5.89 -16.43 -20.13
C ALA A 126 6.01 -17.15 -21.48
N LYS A 127 5.57 -18.40 -21.56
CA LYS A 127 5.58 -19.20 -22.81
C LYS A 127 4.54 -18.72 -23.83
N TYR A 128 3.37 -18.25 -23.36
CA TYR A 128 2.24 -17.81 -24.20
C TYR A 128 1.66 -16.45 -23.78
N PRO A 129 2.39 -15.34 -23.97
CA PRO A 129 2.00 -14.02 -23.43
C PRO A 129 0.64 -13.51 -23.92
N LYS A 130 0.21 -13.91 -25.12
CA LYS A 130 -1.09 -13.53 -25.70
C LYS A 130 -2.30 -13.99 -24.85
N TYR A 131 -2.13 -14.97 -23.98
CA TYR A 131 -3.21 -15.52 -23.15
C TYR A 131 -3.14 -15.08 -21.68
N ALA A 132 -2.25 -14.16 -21.31
CA ALA A 132 -2.01 -13.78 -19.92
C ALA A 132 -3.29 -13.39 -19.15
N ALA A 133 -4.24 -12.75 -19.83
CA ALA A 133 -5.51 -12.31 -19.23
C ALA A 133 -6.60 -13.40 -19.18
N THR A 134 -6.50 -14.43 -20.02
CA THR A 134 -7.57 -15.41 -20.24
C THR A 134 -7.20 -16.82 -19.80
N LEU A 135 -5.92 -17.11 -19.59
CA LEU A 135 -5.48 -18.45 -19.24
C LEU A 135 -5.81 -18.79 -17.78
N SER A 136 -6.31 -20.01 -17.60
CA SER A 136 -6.55 -20.63 -16.30
C SER A 136 -5.92 -22.01 -16.28
N ILE A 137 -5.49 -22.43 -15.10
CA ILE A 137 -4.98 -23.78 -14.88
C ILE A 137 -5.74 -24.42 -13.72
N SER A 138 -5.82 -25.75 -13.72
CA SER A 138 -6.28 -26.54 -12.59
C SER A 138 -5.25 -27.63 -12.31
N VAL A 139 -4.92 -27.83 -11.03
CA VAL A 139 -4.02 -28.90 -10.60
C VAL A 139 -4.86 -30.13 -10.27
N ASP A 140 -4.51 -31.27 -10.87
CA ASP A 140 -5.17 -32.55 -10.61
C ASP A 140 -4.40 -33.37 -9.57
N LYS A 141 -3.06 -33.34 -9.65
CA LYS A 141 -2.14 -34.01 -8.72
C LYS A 141 -0.90 -33.14 -8.49
N GLU A 142 -0.44 -33.10 -7.26
CA GLU A 142 0.74 -32.35 -6.84
C GLU A 142 1.44 -33.06 -5.68
N ASP A 143 2.76 -33.05 -5.71
CA ASP A 143 3.63 -33.32 -4.57
C ASP A 143 4.74 -32.25 -4.48
N ASP A 144 5.73 -32.45 -3.62
CA ASP A 144 6.83 -31.48 -3.39
C ASP A 144 7.64 -31.13 -4.66
N ASN A 145 7.67 -32.02 -5.66
CA ASN A 145 8.54 -31.94 -6.84
C ASN A 145 7.81 -32.06 -8.18
N TYR A 146 6.55 -32.51 -8.22
CA TYR A 146 5.83 -32.79 -9.46
C TYR A 146 4.41 -32.26 -9.42
N VAL A 147 3.93 -31.79 -10.58
CA VAL A 147 2.54 -31.36 -10.78
C VAL A 147 2.02 -31.92 -12.09
N ARG A 148 0.77 -32.38 -12.05
CA ARG A 148 -0.05 -32.68 -13.21
C ARG A 148 -1.35 -31.87 -13.14
N GLY A 149 -1.79 -31.34 -14.27
CA GLY A 149 -3.04 -30.61 -14.32
C GLY A 149 -3.52 -30.31 -15.73
N ASN A 150 -4.48 -29.39 -15.82
CA ASN A 150 -5.07 -28.92 -17.06
C ASN A 150 -4.85 -27.41 -17.22
N VAL A 151 -4.70 -26.97 -18.46
CA VAL A 151 -4.61 -25.56 -18.84
C VAL A 151 -5.70 -25.23 -19.85
N ILE A 152 -6.39 -24.12 -19.65
CA ILE A 152 -7.36 -23.55 -20.59
C ILE A 152 -6.83 -22.17 -20.97
N PHE A 153 -6.60 -21.93 -22.26
CA PHE A 153 -6.03 -20.65 -22.71
C PHE A 153 -7.09 -19.55 -22.90
N GLU A 154 -8.34 -19.94 -23.19
CA GLU A 154 -9.46 -19.03 -23.41
C GLU A 154 -10.72 -19.58 -22.72
N THR A 155 -11.49 -18.71 -22.07
CA THR A 155 -12.72 -19.10 -21.37
C THR A 155 -13.68 -19.82 -22.31
N GLY A 156 -14.02 -21.08 -21.99
CA GLY A 156 -14.93 -21.89 -22.78
C GLY A 156 -14.28 -22.66 -23.96
N ALA A 157 -12.97 -22.54 -24.15
CA ALA A 157 -12.24 -23.35 -25.13
C ALA A 157 -11.84 -24.72 -24.54
N PRO A 158 -11.61 -25.74 -25.40
CA PRO A 158 -10.97 -26.98 -24.97
C PRO A 158 -9.58 -26.69 -24.38
N GLY A 159 -9.30 -27.29 -23.22
CA GLY A 159 -7.99 -27.21 -22.57
C GLY A 159 -6.99 -28.26 -23.07
N GLY A 160 -5.81 -28.25 -22.47
CA GLY A 160 -4.78 -29.27 -22.61
C GLY A 160 -4.28 -29.76 -21.24
N ILE A 161 -3.51 -30.83 -21.25
CA ILE A 161 -2.85 -31.38 -20.06
C ILE A 161 -1.47 -30.76 -19.93
N PHE A 162 -1.01 -30.57 -18.70
CA PHE A 162 0.38 -30.23 -18.42
C PHE A 162 1.00 -31.12 -17.35
N LEU A 163 2.32 -31.29 -17.45
CA LEU A 163 3.15 -31.85 -16.39
C LEU A 163 4.35 -30.93 -16.15
N ALA A 164 4.60 -30.63 -14.87
CA ALA A 164 5.72 -29.81 -14.44
C ALA A 164 6.52 -30.53 -13.35
N ALA A 165 7.82 -30.28 -13.32
CA ALA A 165 8.70 -30.77 -12.28
C ALA A 165 9.57 -29.65 -11.71
N LYS A 166 10.01 -29.83 -10.46
CA LYS A 166 10.94 -28.94 -9.79
C LYS A 166 12.37 -29.42 -10.03
N ILE A 167 13.09 -28.72 -10.89
CA ILE A 167 14.49 -29.02 -11.25
C ILE A 167 15.36 -27.89 -10.70
N ASP A 168 16.38 -28.23 -9.92
CA ASP A 168 17.25 -27.27 -9.23
C ASP A 168 16.48 -26.25 -8.37
N GLY A 169 15.36 -26.70 -7.78
CA GLY A 169 14.51 -25.87 -6.94
C GLY A 169 13.54 -24.95 -7.70
N GLN A 170 13.53 -24.98 -9.03
CA GLN A 170 12.65 -24.18 -9.88
C GLN A 170 11.65 -25.04 -10.65
N TRP A 171 10.39 -24.60 -10.71
CA TRP A 171 9.38 -25.26 -11.54
C TRP A 171 9.71 -25.11 -13.02
N GLN A 172 9.56 -26.19 -13.77
CA GLN A 172 9.71 -26.23 -15.23
C GLN A 172 8.56 -27.02 -15.86
N LEU A 173 8.01 -26.50 -16.96
CA LEU A 173 7.03 -27.22 -17.78
C LEU A 173 7.76 -28.26 -18.64
N LEU A 174 7.50 -29.54 -18.38
CA LEU A 174 8.08 -30.65 -19.15
C LEU A 174 7.12 -31.19 -20.21
N PHE A 175 5.82 -30.96 -20.02
CA PHE A 175 4.79 -31.27 -21.00
C PHE A 175 3.64 -30.26 -20.92
N ASP A 176 3.16 -29.82 -22.08
CA ASP A 176 1.92 -29.07 -22.23
C ASP A 176 1.30 -29.33 -23.61
N GLY A 177 0.07 -29.85 -23.65
CA GLY A 177 -0.63 -30.10 -24.92
C GLY A 177 -1.85 -31.00 -24.80
N ASN A 178 -2.48 -31.25 -25.96
CA ASN A 178 -3.71 -32.05 -26.08
C ASN A 178 -3.44 -33.49 -26.58
N GLY A 179 -2.17 -33.87 -26.69
CA GLY A 179 -1.75 -35.19 -27.17
C GLY A 179 -1.53 -36.19 -26.03
N SER A 180 -1.08 -37.39 -26.39
CA SER A 180 -0.70 -38.42 -25.41
C SER A 180 0.49 -37.97 -24.56
N ILE A 181 0.41 -38.18 -23.25
CA ILE A 181 1.53 -37.95 -22.32
C ILE A 181 2.62 -38.99 -22.63
N PRO A 182 3.88 -38.58 -22.90
CA PRO A 182 4.94 -39.54 -23.19
C PRO A 182 5.41 -40.26 -21.92
N CYS A 183 5.55 -41.59 -21.99
CA CYS A 183 5.99 -42.39 -20.83
C CYS A 183 7.46 -42.13 -20.46
N SER A 184 8.27 -41.55 -21.36
CA SER A 184 9.65 -41.13 -21.07
C SER A 184 9.75 -40.07 -19.98
N LEU A 185 8.66 -39.41 -19.60
CA LEU A 185 8.64 -38.52 -18.43
C LEU A 185 8.98 -39.25 -17.13
N ALA A 186 8.85 -40.58 -17.07
CA ALA A 186 9.33 -41.36 -15.94
C ALA A 186 10.84 -41.19 -15.68
N GLU A 187 11.64 -40.86 -16.71
CA GLU A 187 13.08 -40.57 -16.57
C GLU A 187 13.35 -39.29 -15.75
N TYR A 188 12.36 -38.38 -15.67
CA TYR A 188 12.40 -37.19 -14.82
C TYR A 188 11.91 -37.47 -13.38
N GLY A 189 11.55 -38.72 -13.07
CA GLY A 189 11.15 -39.17 -11.74
C GLY A 189 9.68 -38.98 -11.39
N PHE A 190 8.82 -38.70 -12.38
CA PHE A 190 7.38 -38.56 -12.13
C PHE A 190 6.79 -39.83 -11.48
N PRO A 191 5.94 -39.68 -10.45
CA PRO A 191 5.21 -40.80 -9.87
C PRO A 191 4.36 -41.54 -10.89
N ALA A 192 4.29 -42.88 -10.75
CA ALA A 192 3.56 -43.74 -11.69
C ALA A 192 2.06 -43.38 -11.79
N ASP A 193 1.47 -42.87 -10.71
CA ASP A 193 0.07 -42.46 -10.70
C ASP A 193 -0.15 -41.10 -11.40
N MET A 194 0.89 -40.28 -11.60
CA MET A 194 0.83 -39.09 -12.47
C MET A 194 1.01 -39.43 -13.94
N LEU A 195 1.52 -40.62 -14.28
CA LEU A 195 1.74 -41.12 -15.64
C LEU A 195 0.83 -42.30 -16.01
N SER A 196 -0.25 -42.52 -15.27
CA SER A 196 -1.09 -43.74 -15.41
C SER A 196 -1.73 -43.92 -16.79
N ASP A 197 -1.88 -42.84 -17.55
CA ASP A 197 -2.45 -42.76 -18.90
C ASP A 197 -1.41 -42.33 -19.95
N CYS A 198 -0.13 -42.45 -19.64
CA CYS A 198 0.91 -42.21 -20.64
C CYS A 198 0.79 -43.23 -21.79
N ALA A 199 1.15 -42.80 -23.00
CA ALA A 199 1.21 -43.66 -24.17
C ALA A 199 2.36 -43.24 -25.08
N GLY A 200 3.12 -44.22 -25.58
CA GLY A 200 4.32 -44.02 -26.39
C GLY A 200 5.48 -44.79 -25.80
#